data_AF-X1VNK8-F1
#
_entry.id   AF-X1VNK8-F1
#
_cell.length_a   1.000
_cell.length_b   1.000
_cell.length_c   1.000
_cell.angle_alpha   90.00
_cell.angle_beta   90.00
_cell.angle_gamma   90.00
#
_symmetry.space_group_name_H-M   'P 1'
#
loop_
_entity.id
_entity.type
_entity.pdbx_description
1 polymer ?
#
loop_
_entity_poly.entity_id
_entity_poly.type
_entity_poly.pdbx_seq_one_letter_code
_entity_poly.pdbx_strand_id
1 'polypeptide(L)' 'MIKNFIKIALRNITKHKGYSFINITGLAVGMACCLLITIWVLDELSYDRFHENSQNLYRVEENQDYSG' A
#
# COMPACT_ATOMS: atom_id res chain seq x y z
N MET A 1 14.10 -32.23 -0.29
CA MET A 1 13.89 -31.83 -1.70
C MET A 1 13.86 -30.32 -1.92
N ILE A 2 13.11 -29.53 -1.13
CA ILE A 2 13.09 -28.04 -1.19
C ILE A 2 14.47 -27.38 -1.16
N LYS A 3 15.41 -27.90 -0.36
CA LYS A 3 16.81 -27.42 -0.33
C LYS A 3 17.49 -27.45 -1.70
N ASN A 4 17.18 -28.42 -2.55
CA ASN A 4 17.78 -28.52 -3.89
C ASN A 4 17.18 -27.47 -4.84
N PHE A 5 15.85 -27.26 -4.79
CA PHE A 5 15.19 -26.23 -5.58
C PHE A 5 15.69 -24.82 -5.22
N ILE A 6 15.83 -24.51 -3.92
CA ILE A 6 16.39 -23.24 -3.45
C ILE A 6 17.84 -23.07 -3.94
N LYS A 7 18.66 -24.15 -3.87
CA LYS A 7 20.05 -24.12 -4.34
C LYS A 7 20.16 -23.87 -5.84
N ILE A 8 19.27 -24.46 -6.64
CA ILE A 8 19.21 -24.27 -8.09
C ILE A 8 18.76 -22.85 -8.43
N ALA A 9 17.72 -22.35 -7.76
CA ALA A 9 17.22 -20.99 -7.95
C ALA A 9 18.29 -19.93 -7.64
N LEU A 10 18.97 -20.06 -6.49
CA LEU A 10 20.07 -19.17 -6.10
C LEU A 10 21.20 -19.22 -7.13
N ARG A 11 21.59 -20.41 -7.60
CA ARG A 11 22.64 -20.54 -8.62
C ARG A 11 22.24 -19.88 -9.94
N ASN A 12 20.98 -20.01 -10.34
CA ASN A 12 20.48 -19.39 -11.57
C ASN A 12 20.45 -17.86 -11.49
N ILE A 13 19.99 -17.31 -10.35
CA ILE A 13 19.99 -15.86 -10.08
C ILE A 13 21.42 -15.30 -10.09
N THR A 14 22.38 -16.02 -9.49
CA THR A 14 23.80 -15.61 -9.50
C THR A 14 24.49 -15.74 -10.86
N LYS A 15 23.94 -16.51 -11.80
CA LYS A 15 24.48 -16.64 -13.17
C LYS A 15 24.00 -15.48 -14.06
N HIS A 16 22.78 -14.99 -13.83
CA HIS A 16 22.16 -13.89 -14.56
C HIS A 16 21.92 -12.67 -13.65
N LYS A 17 22.97 -12.19 -12.98
CA LYS A 17 22.86 -11.16 -11.93
C LYS A 17 22.21 -9.87 -12.39
N GLY A 18 22.63 -9.30 -13.53
CA GLY A 18 22.09 -8.02 -14.01
C GLY A 18 20.60 -8.09 -14.34
N TYR A 19 20.20 -9.08 -15.14
CA TYR A 19 18.81 -9.27 -15.53
C TYR A 19 17.91 -9.62 -14.33
N SER A 20 18.36 -10.53 -13.47
CA SER A 20 17.62 -10.90 -12.26
C SER A 20 17.49 -9.72 -11.30
N PHE A 21 18.54 -8.90 -11.17
CA PHE A 21 18.50 -7.71 -10.32
C PHE A 21 17.47 -6.71 -10.82
N ILE A 22 17.49 -6.33 -12.09
CA ILE A 22 16.51 -5.38 -12.65
C ILE A 22 15.08 -5.89 -12.45
N ASN A 23 14.83 -7.17 -12.75
CA ASN A 23 13.49 -7.74 -12.66
C ASN A 23 12.98 -7.82 -11.21
N ILE A 24 13.83 -8.28 -10.27
CA ILE A 24 13.46 -8.39 -8.85
C ILE A 24 13.26 -7.01 -8.24
N THR A 25 14.15 -6.05 -8.54
CA THR A 25 14.07 -4.70 -7.97
C THR A 25 12.88 -3.95 -8.53
N GLY A 26 12.60 -4.04 -9.83
CA GLY A 26 11.41 -3.45 -10.45
C GLY A 26 10.11 -4.00 -9.85
N LEU A 27 10.03 -5.32 -9.68
CA LEU A 27 8.89 -5.96 -9.04
C LEU A 27 8.74 -5.53 -7.57
N ALA A 28 9.84 -5.49 -6.82
CA ALA A 28 9.84 -5.09 -5.41
C ALA A 28 9.39 -3.63 -5.23
N VAL A 29 9.89 -2.71 -6.06
CA VAL A 29 9.49 -1.30 -6.04
C VAL A 29 8.02 -1.14 -6.43
N GLY A 30 7.55 -1.84 -7.47
CA GLY A 30 6.13 -1.83 -7.85
C GLY A 30 5.20 -2.30 -6.73
N MET A 31 5.58 -3.39 -6.05
CA MET A 31 4.85 -3.87 -4.87
C MET A 31 4.89 -2.87 -3.72
N ALA A 32 6.05 -2.27 -3.44
CA ALA A 32 6.18 -1.26 -2.39
C ALA A 32 5.27 -0.05 -2.64
N CYS A 33 5.27 0.48 -3.87
CA CYS A 33 4.39 1.59 -4.26
C CYS A 33 2.90 1.22 -4.10
N CYS A 34 2.50 0.03 -4.57
CA CYS A 34 1.12 -0.45 -4.45
C CYS A 34 0.69 -0.58 -2.99
N LEU A 35 1.55 -1.12 -2.13
CA LEU A 35 1.28 -1.24 -0.70
C LEU A 35 1.18 0.13 -0.02
N LEU A 36 2.06 1.07 -0.33
CA LEU A 36 2.01 2.42 0.22
C LEU A 36 0.70 3.13 -0.15
N ILE A 37 0.29 3.05 -1.41
CA ILE A 37 -0.99 3.61 -1.86
C ILE A 37 -2.15 2.93 -1.14
N THR A 38 -2.10 1.60 -1.00
CA THR A 38 -3.16 0.85 -0.32
C THR A 38 -3.29 1.26 1.14
N ILE A 39 -2.18 1.42 1.86
CA ILE A 39 -2.18 1.90 3.24
C ILE A 39 -2.78 3.30 3.33
N TRP A 40 -2.39 4.20 2.42
CA TRP A 40 -2.95 5.56 2.38
C TRP A 40 -4.46 5.56 2.10
N VAL A 41 -4.91 4.77 1.15
CA VAL A 41 -6.34 4.61 0.84
C VAL A 41 -7.09 4.02 2.02
N LEU A 42 -6.52 3.01 2.70
CA LEU A 42 -7.12 2.42 3.89
C LEU A 42 -7.22 3.43 5.04
N ASP A 43 -6.23 4.30 5.21
CA ASP A 43 -6.23 5.38 6.19
C ASP A 43 -7.34 6.40 5.87
N GLU A 44 -7.42 6.87 4.62
CA GLU A 44 -8.44 7.81 4.16
C GLU A 44 -9.86 7.24 4.32
N LEU A 45 -10.09 5.98 3.94
CA LEU A 45 -11.36 5.29 4.14
C LEU A 45 -11.66 4.97 5.61
N SER A 46 -10.63 4.89 6.46
CA SER A 46 -10.79 4.69 7.91
C SER A 46 -11.09 6.01 8.63
N TYR A 47 -10.69 7.15 8.07
CA TYR A 47 -11.00 8.47 8.61
C TYR A 47 -12.52 8.68 8.72
N ASP A 48 -13.28 8.26 7.72
CA ASP A 48 -14.75 8.29 7.71
C ASP A 48 -15.42 7.25 8.64
N ARG A 49 -14.62 6.38 9.27
CA ARG A 49 -15.08 5.26 10.11
C ARG A 49 -14.50 5.27 11.52
N PHE A 50 -13.84 6.35 11.95
CA PHE A 50 -13.35 6.48 13.33
C PHE A 50 -14.47 6.60 14.37
N HIS A 51 -15.72 6.85 13.95
CA HIS A 51 -16.89 6.89 14.82
C HIS A 51 -17.73 5.62 14.66
N GLU A 52 -17.89 4.87 15.76
CA GLU A 52 -18.69 3.63 15.88
C GLU A 52 -20.18 3.80 15.49
N ASN A 53 -20.64 5.05 15.32
CA ASN A 53 -22.01 5.45 14.98
C ASN A 53 -22.06 6.42 13.78
N SER A 54 -21.21 6.23 12.75
CA SER A 54 -21.13 7.14 11.59
C SER A 54 -22.43 7.28 10.79
N GLN A 55 -23.37 6.34 10.94
CA GLN A 55 -24.69 6.39 10.31
C GLN A 55 -25.62 7.47 10.90
N ASN A 56 -25.31 7.96 12.12
CA ASN A 56 -26.13 8.92 12.86
C ASN A 56 -25.41 10.26 13.12
N LEU A 57 -24.23 10.49 12.55
CA LEU A 57 -23.53 11.77 12.67
C LEU A 57 -24.13 12.79 11.69
N TYR A 58 -24.91 13.73 12.21
CA TYR A 58 -25.40 14.88 11.46
C TYR A 58 -24.47 16.07 11.71
N ARG A 59 -23.98 16.66 10.61
CA ARG A 59 -23.14 17.86 10.65
C ARG A 59 -24.04 19.11 10.66
N VAL A 60 -24.09 19.81 11.79
CA VAL A 60 -24.82 21.07 11.92
C VAL A 60 -23.92 22.19 11.44
N GLU A 61 -24.16 22.67 10.22
CA GLU A 61 -23.49 23.83 9.65
C GLU A 61 -24.30 25.07 10.01
N GLU A 62 -23.72 25.98 10.79
CA GLU A 62 -24.30 27.30 11.08
C GLU A 62 -23.76 28.30 10.06
N ASN A 63 -24.62 28.77 9.15
CA ASN A 63 -24.29 29.91 8.30
C ASN A 63 -24.42 31.19 9.14
N GLN A 64 -23.30 31.64 9.72
CA GLN A 64 -23.21 32.96 10.34
C GLN A 64 -22.99 34.01 9.24
N ASP A 65 -24.06 34.70 8.87
CA ASP A 65 -23.99 35.86 7.99
C ASP A 65 -23.58 37.09 8.82
N TYR A 66 -22.31 37.46 8.73
CA TYR A 66 -21.79 38.64 9.42
C TYR A 66 -22.16 39.90 8.62
N SER A 67 -23.34 40.44 8.90
CA SER A 67 -23.74 41.75 8.40
C SER A 67 -22.97 42.84 9.16
N GLY A 68 -21.92 43.37 8.52
CA GLY A 68 -21.29 44.61 8.92
C GLY A 68 -22.20 45.82 8.71
#